data_AF-A0A392N522-F1
#
_entry.id   AF-A0A392N522-F1
#
_cell.length_a   1.000
_cell.length_b   1.000
_cell.length_c   1.000
_cell.angle_alpha   90.00
_cell.angle_beta   90.00
_cell.angle_gamma   90.00
#
_symmetry.space_group_name_H-M   'P 1'
#
loop_
_entity.id
_entity.type
_entity.pdbx_description
1 polymer ?
#
loop_
_entity_poly.entity_id
_entity_poly.type
_entity_poly.pdbx_seq_one_letter_code
_entity_poly.pdbx_strand_id
1 'polypeptide(L)'
;VGNRSSEFHPDVRRVRREGSYIYEEFMPTGGTDVKVYTVGPEYAHAEARKSPVVDGVVMRNPDGKENLQMEFESVYKLNLADPPTGNSP
;
A
#
# COMPACT_ATOMS: atom_id res chain seq x y z
N VAL A 1 -23.13 2.50 9.35
CA VAL A 1 -22.67 1.35 8.53
C VAL A 1 -21.25 1.65 8.07
N GLY A 2 -20.29 0.73 8.25
CA GLY A 2 -19.07 0.69 7.43
C GLY A 2 -17.78 1.31 8.02
N ASN A 3 -17.28 0.79 9.14
CA ASN A 3 -15.88 0.95 9.56
C ASN A 3 -15.11 -0.38 9.58
N ARG A 4 -15.59 -1.40 8.86
CA ARG A 4 -14.94 -2.71 8.76
C ARG A 4 -14.14 -2.79 7.46
N SER A 5 -12.83 -2.98 7.56
CA SER A 5 -11.91 -3.22 6.43
C SER A 5 -11.44 -4.67 6.34
N SER A 6 -11.47 -5.42 7.45
CA SER A 6 -11.20 -6.86 7.49
C SER A 6 -11.89 -7.51 8.70
N GLU A 7 -11.84 -8.83 8.78
CA GLU A 7 -12.28 -9.62 9.93
C GLU A 7 -11.39 -10.84 10.10
N PHE A 8 -11.01 -11.14 11.35
CA PHE A 8 -10.26 -12.34 11.66
C PHE A 8 -11.21 -13.55 11.73
N HIS A 9 -10.91 -14.59 10.95
CA HIS A 9 -11.67 -15.83 10.93
C HIS A 9 -10.86 -16.97 11.59
N PRO A 10 -11.00 -17.22 12.90
CA PRO A 10 -10.17 -18.19 13.63
C PRO A 10 -10.30 -19.63 13.11
N ASP A 11 -11.47 -19.98 12.57
CA ASP A 11 -11.76 -21.35 12.11
C ASP A 11 -11.21 -21.62 10.70
N VAL A 12 -10.86 -20.58 9.96
CA VAL A 12 -10.39 -20.68 8.56
C VAL A 12 -8.87 -20.75 8.52
N ARG A 13 -8.35 -21.90 8.96
CA ARG A 13 -6.89 -22.19 9.05
C ARG A 13 -6.37 -23.17 8.00
N ARG A 14 -7.24 -23.68 7.12
CA ARG A 14 -6.87 -24.65 6.07
C ARG A 14 -6.91 -23.98 4.70
N VAL A 15 -6.05 -24.45 3.80
CA VAL A 15 -6.07 -24.06 2.39
C VAL A 15 -7.46 -24.37 1.82
N ARG A 16 -8.10 -23.34 1.27
CA ARG A 16 -9.43 -23.41 0.66
C ARG A 16 -9.32 -24.15 -0.67
N ARG A 17 -10.28 -25.03 -0.95
CA ARG A 17 -10.28 -25.89 -2.14
C ARG A 17 -11.39 -25.55 -3.14
N GLU A 18 -12.34 -24.73 -2.72
CA GLU A 18 -13.48 -24.31 -3.53
C GLU A 18 -13.29 -22.85 -3.94
N GLY A 19 -13.12 -22.61 -5.25
CA GLY A 19 -12.80 -21.30 -5.81
C GLY A 19 -11.30 -21.11 -6.11
N SER A 20 -10.95 -19.89 -6.54
CA SER A 20 -9.58 -19.54 -6.92
C SER A 20 -9.02 -18.53 -5.92
N TYR A 21 -7.83 -18.81 -5.39
CA TYR A 21 -7.15 -17.96 -4.40
C TYR A 21 -5.67 -17.85 -4.77
N ILE A 22 -5.07 -16.70 -4.44
CA ILE A 22 -3.62 -16.51 -4.44
C ILE A 22 -3.15 -16.64 -3.00
N TYR A 23 -2.10 -17.44 -2.79
CA TYR A 23 -1.43 -17.58 -1.51
C TYR A 23 -0.04 -16.95 -1.62
N GLU A 24 0.21 -15.98 -0.77
CA GLU A 24 1.49 -15.25 -0.69
C GLU A 24 2.01 -15.25 0.75
N GLU A 25 3.30 -14.98 0.90
CA GLU A 25 3.92 -14.82 2.22
C GLU A 25 3.41 -13.56 2.91
N PHE A 26 3.24 -13.62 4.22
CA PHE A 26 2.85 -12.44 4.99
C PHE A 26 4.04 -11.48 5.14
N MET A 27 3.87 -10.26 4.64
CA MET A 27 4.88 -9.21 4.75
C MET A 27 4.63 -8.36 6.01
N PRO A 28 5.55 -8.35 6.99
CA PRO A 28 5.36 -7.54 8.21
C PRO A 28 5.63 -6.05 7.92
N THR A 29 4.56 -5.25 7.89
CA THR A 29 4.63 -3.81 7.57
C THR A 29 4.59 -2.88 8.78
N GLY A 30 4.47 -3.44 9.99
CA GLY A 30 4.26 -2.64 11.21
C GLY A 30 2.85 -2.05 11.36
N GLY A 31 1.88 -2.53 10.56
CA GLY A 31 0.47 -2.15 10.69
C GLY A 31 0.04 -0.98 9.82
N THR A 32 0.85 -0.60 8.84
CA THR A 32 0.56 0.50 7.91
C THR A 32 0.77 0.03 6.47
N ASP A 33 -0.16 0.38 5.59
CA ASP A 33 -0.05 0.17 4.16
C ASP A 33 0.27 1.51 3.48
N VAL A 34 1.17 1.50 2.49
CA VAL A 34 1.49 2.68 1.68
C VAL A 34 0.75 2.59 0.36
N LYS A 35 -0.02 3.62 0.02
CA LYS A 35 -0.66 3.77 -1.29
C LYS A 35 0.11 4.79 -2.11
N VAL A 36 0.44 4.45 -3.35
CA VAL A 36 1.18 5.32 -4.25
C VAL A 36 0.34 5.59 -5.50
N TYR A 37 0.23 6.85 -5.88
CA TYR A 37 -0.56 7.36 -6.99
C TYR A 37 0.38 8.12 -7.92
N THR A 38 0.50 7.67 -9.17
CA THR A 38 1.42 8.27 -10.14
C THR A 38 0.71 9.23 -11.09
N VAL A 39 1.43 10.26 -11.55
CA VAL A 39 1.01 11.14 -12.65
C VAL A 39 2.13 11.15 -13.68
N GLY A 40 2.03 10.22 -14.63
CA GLY A 40 3.15 9.91 -15.51
C GLY A 40 4.31 9.21 -14.76
N PRO A 41 5.45 9.00 -15.41
CA PRO A 41 6.59 8.30 -14.82
C PRO A 41 7.37 9.15 -13.79
N GLU A 42 7.24 10.48 -13.84
CA GLU A 42 8.10 11.41 -13.10
C GLU A 42 7.54 11.86 -11.75
N TYR A 43 6.24 11.62 -11.49
CA TYR A 43 5.58 12.10 -10.28
C TYR A 43 4.81 10.97 -9.60
N ALA A 44 5.00 10.88 -8.29
CA ALA A 44 4.21 10.02 -7.42
C ALA A 44 3.83 10.74 -6.12
N HIS A 45 2.55 10.64 -5.76
CA HIS A 45 2.03 10.96 -4.44
C HIS A 45 1.87 9.67 -3.65
N ALA A 46 2.37 9.63 -2.42
CA ALA A 46 2.21 8.48 -1.54
C ALA A 46 1.53 8.88 -0.23
N GLU A 47 0.68 8.00 0.27
CA GLU A 47 0.00 8.18 1.55
C GLU A 47 0.06 6.89 2.37
N ALA A 48 0.08 7.03 3.69
CA ALA A 48 0.07 5.92 4.64
C ALA A 48 -1.32 5.74 5.24
N ARG A 49 -1.81 4.49 5.30
CA ARG A 49 -3.08 4.12 5.94
C ARG A 49 -2.86 2.99 6.94
N LYS A 50 -3.71 2.93 7.98
CA LYS A 50 -3.73 1.79 8.89
C LYS A 50 -4.06 0.52 8.11
N SER A 51 -3.22 -0.50 8.24
CA SER A 51 -3.40 -1.77 7.55
C SER A 51 -4.66 -2.49 8.06
N PRO A 52 -5.49 -3.07 7.17
CA PRO A 52 -6.64 -3.88 7.56
C PRO A 52 -6.24 -5.07 8.46
N VAL A 53 -4.99 -5.53 8.41
CA VAL A 53 -4.52 -6.69 9.18
C VAL A 53 -4.47 -6.42 10.70
N VAL A 54 -4.44 -5.15 11.14
CA VAL A 54 -4.29 -4.81 12.55
C VAL A 54 -5.51 -5.26 13.38
N ASP A 55 -6.67 -4.69 13.10
CA ASP A 55 -7.93 -5.02 13.80
C ASP A 55 -9.16 -4.93 12.89
N GLY A 56 -8.96 -4.62 11.60
CA GLY A 56 -10.04 -4.44 10.63
C GLY A 56 -10.94 -3.21 10.87
N VAL A 57 -10.56 -2.27 11.75
CA VAL A 57 -11.35 -1.06 12.06
C VAL A 57 -10.78 0.16 11.37
N VAL A 58 -11.60 0.78 10.52
CA VAL A 58 -11.31 2.05 9.81
C VAL A 58 -11.53 3.22 10.76
N MET A 59 -10.47 4.01 10.97
CA MET A 59 -10.53 5.25 11.72
C MET A 59 -11.04 6.37 10.81
N ARG A 60 -12.04 7.13 11.29
CA ARG A 60 -12.64 8.23 10.54
C ARG A 60 -12.63 9.52 11.35
N ASN A 61 -12.56 10.64 10.65
CA ASN A 61 -12.72 11.98 11.22
C ASN A 61 -14.23 12.33 11.36
N PRO A 62 -14.58 13.50 11.95
CA PRO A 62 -15.98 13.92 12.10
C PRO A 62 -16.72 14.14 10.77
N ASP A 63 -16.02 14.39 9.67
CA ASP A 63 -16.63 14.51 8.33
C ASP A 63 -16.91 13.15 7.67
N GLY A 64 -16.48 12.05 8.30
CA GLY A 64 -16.69 10.68 7.86
C GLY A 64 -15.63 10.16 6.89
N LYS A 65 -14.60 10.93 6.52
CA LYS A 65 -13.46 10.45 5.75
C LYS A 65 -12.54 9.57 6.60
N GLU A 66 -11.87 8.65 5.93
CA GLU A 66 -10.83 7.83 6.55
C GLU A 66 -9.63 8.71 6.95
N ASN A 67 -9.06 8.43 8.12
CA ASN A 67 -7.87 9.12 8.59
C ASN A 67 -6.64 8.59 7.84
N LEU A 68 -6.06 9.43 6.99
CA LEU A 68 -4.75 9.21 6.36
C LEU A 68 -3.68 9.65 7.36
N GLN A 69 -2.66 8.81 7.59
CA GLN A 69 -1.70 9.03 8.67
C GLN A 69 -0.54 9.94 8.25
N MET A 70 -0.09 9.82 7.00
CA MET A 70 1.04 10.59 6.46
C MET A 70 0.87 10.78 4.96
N GLU A 71 1.29 11.93 4.45
CA GLU A 71 1.38 12.23 3.02
C GLU A 71 2.85 12.50 2.67
N PHE A 72 3.32 11.87 1.60
CA PHE A 72 4.65 12.04 1.04
C PHE A 72 4.50 12.40 -0.43
N GLU A 73 4.96 13.57 -0.84
CA GLU A 73 5.08 13.91 -2.25
C GLU A 73 6.51 13.64 -2.71
N SER A 74 6.67 12.88 -3.80
CA SER A 74 7.96 12.71 -4.46
C SER A 74 7.84 13.13 -5.92
N VAL A 75 8.46 14.26 -6.26
CA VAL A 75 8.90 14.53 -7.62
C VAL A 75 10.24 13.82 -7.74
N TYR A 76 10.30 12.69 -8.44
CA TYR A 76 11.60 12.15 -8.79
C TYR A 76 12.24 13.15 -9.75
N LYS A 77 13.33 13.81 -9.34
CA LYS A 77 14.38 14.13 -10.30
C LYS A 77 14.95 12.80 -10.75
N LEU A 78 14.34 12.17 -11.75
CA LEU A 78 14.98 11.10 -12.52
C LEU A 78 16.12 11.74 -13.34
N ASN A 79 17.21 12.13 -12.67
CA ASN A 79 18.52 11.95 -13.27
C ASN A 79 18.79 10.44 -13.19
N LEU A 80 18.07 9.66 -14.00
CA LEU A 80 18.67 8.50 -14.62
C LEU A 80 19.99 9.02 -15.18
N ALA A 81 21.09 8.54 -14.61
CA ALA A 81 22.40 8.76 -15.19
C ALA A 81 22.26 8.57 -16.70
N ASP A 82 22.56 9.61 -17.46
CA ASP A 82 22.75 9.46 -18.89
C ASP A 82 23.63 8.21 -19.09
N PRO A 83 23.26 7.25 -19.95
CA PRO A 83 24.19 6.17 -20.27
C PRO A 83 25.50 6.84 -20.70
N PRO A 84 26.67 6.42 -20.21
CA PRO A 84 27.92 7.08 -20.54
C PRO A 84 28.05 7.15 -22.06
N THR A 85 27.85 8.34 -22.61
CA THR A 85 28.03 8.61 -24.03
C THR A 85 29.52 8.53 -24.29
N GLY A 86 29.93 7.44 -24.94
CA GLY A 86 31.11 7.28 -25.78
C GLY A 86 32.40 7.99 -25.37
N ASN A 87 33.43 7.20 -25.08
CA ASN A 87 34.56 7.02 -26.01
C ASN A 87 35.67 6.25 -25.28
N SER A 88 35.85 4.99 -25.66
CA SER A 88 37.13 4.32 -25.48
C SER A 88 38.11 4.88 -26.52
N PRO A 89 39.28 5.40 -26.14
CA PRO A 89 40.39 5.53 -27.08
C PRO A 89 40.90 4.16 -27.54
#